data_AF-A0A150V550-F1
#
_entry.id   AF-A0A150V550-F1
#
_cell.length_a   1.000
_cell.length_b   1.000
_cell.length_c   1.000
_cell.angle_alpha   90.00
_cell.angle_beta   90.00
_cell.angle_gamma   90.00
#
_symmetry.space_group_name_H-M   'P 1'
#
loop_
_entity.id
_entity.type
_entity.pdbx_description
1 polymer ?
#
loop_
_entity_poly.entity_id
_entity_poly.type
_entity_poly.pdbx_seq_one_letter_code
_entity_poly.pdbx_strand_id
1 'polypeptide(L)'
;MLWNWYTVDACFLSSQWHITSGGMMAGSCVGVVCLVMALEALRRAAREFDAHITRRALATISAEAQPLTPADASTAHDGDSDRKNPLTACDGSMPGRKVHTSTPNLVQQLVRALLHMLQFAVAYIIMLLAMYFNGYIIICIVSSPRPSLKLSNGMLIECHP
;
A
#
# COMPACT_ATOMS: atom_id res chain seq x y z
N MET A 1 22.18 -5.32 -33.27
CA MET A 1 22.93 -6.26 -32.41
C MET A 1 21.91 -6.90 -31.47
N LEU A 2 21.31 -8.04 -31.86
CA LEU A 2 19.98 -8.43 -31.33
C LEU A 2 20.01 -9.22 -30.01
N TRP A 3 21.15 -9.76 -29.59
CA TRP A 3 21.28 -10.53 -28.35
C TRP A 3 22.76 -10.78 -28.02
N ASN A 4 23.21 -10.46 -26.81
CA ASN A 4 24.59 -10.61 -26.36
C ASN A 4 24.73 -11.77 -25.35
N TRP A 5 25.66 -12.70 -25.60
CA TRP A 5 25.98 -13.86 -24.74
C TRP A 5 27.37 -13.78 -24.10
N TYR A 6 28.02 -12.63 -24.11
CA TYR A 6 29.30 -12.45 -23.43
C TYR A 6 29.08 -12.29 -21.93
N THR A 7 29.86 -13.03 -21.14
CA THR A 7 29.84 -13.02 -19.67
C THR A 7 31.02 -12.25 -19.07
N VAL A 8 31.98 -11.81 -19.89
CA VAL A 8 33.21 -11.14 -19.50
C VAL A 8 33.28 -9.78 -20.21
N ASP A 9 33.74 -8.76 -19.47
CA ASP A 9 33.88 -7.36 -19.88
C ASP A 9 32.56 -6.60 -20.16
N ALA A 10 31.53 -6.94 -19.37
CA ALA A 10 30.23 -6.28 -19.41
C ALA A 10 30.13 -5.17 -18.35
N CYS A 11 29.74 -3.97 -18.77
CA CYS A 11 29.41 -2.83 -17.89
C CYS A 11 27.89 -2.59 -17.91
N PHE A 12 27.17 -2.95 -16.84
CA PHE A 12 25.71 -2.89 -16.83
C PHE A 12 25.14 -1.49 -16.52
N LEU A 13 25.56 -0.87 -15.42
CA LEU A 13 24.94 0.36 -14.88
C LEU A 13 25.93 1.52 -14.75
N SER A 14 27.17 1.20 -14.36
CA SER A 14 28.28 2.14 -14.28
C SER A 14 29.57 1.38 -14.54
N SER A 15 30.64 2.11 -14.91
CA SER A 15 31.98 1.52 -15.07
C SER A 15 32.50 0.84 -13.80
N GLN A 16 31.90 1.13 -12.64
CA GLN A 16 32.19 0.44 -11.38
C GLN A 16 31.52 -0.94 -11.28
N TRP A 17 30.40 -1.16 -11.96
CA TRP A 17 29.75 -2.47 -12.05
C TRP A 17 30.21 -3.21 -13.32
N HIS A 18 31.52 -3.48 -13.37
CA HIS A 18 32.18 -4.18 -14.46
C HIS A 18 32.43 -5.66 -14.13
N ILE A 19 31.96 -6.57 -14.98
CA ILE A 19 32.08 -8.01 -14.77
C ILE A 19 33.33 -8.50 -15.49
N THR A 20 34.39 -8.80 -14.74
CA THR A 20 35.64 -9.38 -15.27
C THR A 20 35.74 -10.90 -15.09
N SER A 21 34.81 -11.53 -14.37
CA SER A 21 34.85 -12.97 -14.08
C SER A 21 33.47 -13.63 -14.09
N GLY A 22 33.43 -14.93 -14.38
CA GLY A 22 32.18 -15.70 -14.39
C GLY A 22 31.47 -15.75 -13.02
N GLY A 23 32.22 -15.69 -11.91
CA GLY A 23 31.63 -15.61 -10.56
C GLY A 23 30.90 -14.28 -10.32
N MET A 24 31.44 -13.16 -10.81
CA MET A 24 30.78 -11.86 -10.72
C MET A 24 29.56 -11.76 -11.65
N MET A 25 29.57 -12.51 -12.76
CA MET A 25 28.39 -12.68 -13.60
C MET A 25 27.28 -13.42 -12.85
N ALA A 26 27.60 -14.54 -12.19
CA ALA A 26 26.63 -15.28 -11.39
C ALA A 26 26.07 -14.43 -10.24
N GLY A 27 26.92 -13.63 -9.58
CA GLY A 27 26.49 -12.65 -8.57
C GLY A 27 25.52 -11.61 -9.14
N SER A 28 25.75 -11.13 -10.35
CA SER A 28 24.84 -10.19 -11.03
C SER A 28 23.49 -10.83 -11.34
N CYS A 29 23.48 -12.09 -11.80
CA CYS A 29 22.25 -12.87 -12.01
C CYS A 29 21.42 -13.01 -10.72
N VAL A 30 22.07 -13.39 -9.61
CA VAL A 30 21.41 -13.50 -8.30
C VAL A 30 20.91 -12.13 -7.83
N GLY A 31 21.72 -11.08 -7.99
CA GLY A 31 21.34 -9.70 -7.67
C GLY A 31 20.07 -9.26 -8.40
N VAL A 32 19.94 -9.59 -9.69
CA VAL A 32 18.75 -9.29 -10.49
C VAL A 32 17.53 -10.05 -9.99
N VAL A 33 17.65 -11.35 -9.68
CA VAL A 33 16.55 -12.13 -9.08
C VAL A 33 16.13 -11.52 -7.74
N CYS A 34 17.08 -11.18 -6.88
CA CYS A 34 16.80 -10.50 -5.61
C CYS A 34 16.11 -9.15 -5.82
N LEU A 35 16.50 -8.38 -6.82
CA LEU A 35 15.94 -7.06 -7.13
C LEU A 35 14.50 -7.17 -7.67
N VAL A 36 14.19 -8.19 -8.49
CA VAL A 36 12.82 -8.51 -8.91
C VAL A 36 11.97 -8.96 -7.71
N MET A 37 12.50 -9.84 -6.85
CA MET A 37 11.82 -10.25 -5.62
C MET A 37 11.55 -9.06 -4.68
N ALA A 38 12.50 -8.14 -4.55
CA ALA A 38 12.35 -6.92 -3.77
C ALA A 38 11.27 -6.00 -4.35
N LEU A 39 11.19 -5.83 -5.68
CA LEU A 39 10.12 -5.07 -6.33
C LEU A 39 8.74 -5.62 -5.96
N GLU A 40 8.58 -6.94 -6.00
CA GLU A 40 7.34 -7.62 -5.66
C GLU A 40 7.01 -7.50 -4.16
N ALA A 41 8.02 -7.61 -3.30
CA ALA A 41 7.86 -7.38 -1.86
C ALA A 41 7.42 -5.94 -1.55
N LEU A 42 8.03 -4.94 -2.21
CA LEU A 42 7.68 -3.53 -2.05
C LEU A 42 6.26 -3.22 -2.54
N ARG A 43 5.85 -3.80 -3.67
CA ARG A 43 4.48 -3.69 -4.17
C ARG A 43 3.47 -4.27 -3.19
N ARG A 44 3.79 -5.38 -2.54
CA ARG A 44 2.96 -5.99 -1.49
C ARG A 44 2.93 -5.13 -0.23
N ALA A 45 4.10 -4.66 0.22
CA ALA A 45 4.23 -3.82 1.40
C ALA A 45 3.44 -2.52 1.26
N ALA A 46 3.45 -1.88 0.08
CA ALA A 46 2.65 -0.69 -0.18
C ALA A 46 1.14 -0.96 -0.05
N ARG A 47 0.65 -2.07 -0.61
CA ARG A 47 -0.77 -2.45 -0.48
C ARG A 47 -1.17 -2.77 0.95
N GLU A 48 -0.33 -3.50 1.68
CA GLU A 48 -0.60 -3.85 3.08
C GLU A 48 -0.58 -2.60 3.97
N PHE A 49 0.38 -1.70 3.74
CA PHE A 49 0.48 -0.44 4.46
C PHE A 49 -0.75 0.44 4.24
N ASP A 50 -1.22 0.56 2.99
CA ASP A 50 -2.44 1.30 2.66
C ASP A 50 -3.70 0.67 3.30
N ALA A 51 -3.79 -0.66 3.31
CA ALA A 51 -4.88 -1.38 3.98
C ALA A 51 -4.88 -1.14 5.50
N HIS A 52 -3.70 -1.18 6.13
CA HIS A 52 -3.54 -0.94 7.56
C HIS A 52 -3.91 0.49 7.97
N ILE A 53 -3.51 1.49 7.17
CA ILE A 53 -3.91 2.89 7.41
C ILE A 53 -5.43 3.03 7.31
N THR A 54 -6.05 2.44 6.29
CA THR A 54 -7.50 2.53 6.08
C THR A 54 -8.28 1.91 7.25
N ARG A 55 -7.85 0.75 7.74
CA ARG A 55 -8.46 0.08 8.91
C ARG A 55 -8.39 0.94 10.16
N ARG A 56 -7.23 1.57 10.43
CA ARG A 56 -7.06 2.48 11.57
C ARG A 56 -7.94 3.71 11.45
N ALA A 57 -8.02 4.32 10.26
CA ALA A 57 -8.88 5.47 10.03
C ALA A 57 -10.37 5.15 10.24
N LEU A 58 -10.84 4.00 9.74
CA LEU A 58 -12.22 3.54 9.92
C LEU A 58 -12.55 3.24 11.39
N ALA A 59 -11.64 2.59 12.13
CA ALA A 59 -11.83 2.27 13.54
C ALA A 59 -11.99 3.53 14.42
N THR A 60 -11.20 4.58 14.16
CA THR A 60 -11.36 5.87 14.84
C THR A 60 -12.71 6.51 14.52
N ILE A 61 -13.15 6.47 13.26
CA ILE A 61 -14.46 7.02 12.86
C ILE A 61 -15.61 6.25 13.51
N SER A 62 -15.53 4.92 13.61
CA SER A 62 -16.58 4.11 14.25
C SER A 62 -16.61 4.25 15.78
N ALA A 63 -15.46 4.46 16.43
CA ALA A 63 -15.39 4.71 17.87
C ALA A 63 -16.00 6.08 18.24
N GLU A 64 -15.78 7.10 17.40
CA GLU A 64 -16.41 8.42 17.55
C GLU A 64 -17.92 8.39 17.20
N ALA A 65 -18.38 7.40 16.43
CA ALA A 65 -19.80 7.20 16.11
C ALA A 65 -20.59 6.54 17.25
N GLN A 66 -20.05 6.43 18.46
CA GLN A 66 -20.86 6.09 19.64
C GLN A 66 -21.99 7.11 19.81
N PRO A 67 -23.25 6.67 19.83
CA PRO A 67 -24.38 7.56 20.01
C PRO A 67 -24.31 8.16 21.42
N LEU A 68 -24.45 9.48 21.50
CA LEU A 68 -24.86 10.16 22.74
C LEU A 68 -26.10 9.42 23.27
N THR A 69 -25.94 8.68 24.36
CA THR A 69 -27.06 8.01 25.04
C THR A 69 -27.65 8.93 26.11
N PRO A 70 -28.95 8.79 26.43
CA PRO A 70 -29.82 9.85 26.93
C PRO A 70 -29.78 9.94 28.45
N ALA A 71 -29.61 11.15 29.00
CA ALA A 71 -29.76 11.40 30.43
C ALA A 71 -30.25 12.83 30.67
N ASP A 72 -31.56 12.98 30.89
CA ASP A 72 -32.06 13.48 32.18
C ASP A 72 -33.58 13.30 32.26
N ALA A 73 -34.01 12.65 33.34
CA ALA A 73 -35.39 12.42 33.71
C ALA A 73 -35.91 13.62 34.53
N SER A 74 -37.17 14.05 34.32
CA SER A 74 -38.17 14.21 35.39
C SER A 74 -39.49 14.85 34.94
N THR A 75 -40.56 14.25 35.47
CA THR A 75 -41.86 14.82 35.88
C THR A 75 -42.98 15.10 34.85
N ALA A 76 -44.15 14.58 35.23
CA ALA A 76 -45.41 14.48 34.51
C ALA A 76 -46.18 15.81 34.36
N HIS A 77 -46.99 15.93 33.30
CA HIS A 77 -48.36 16.44 33.40
C HIS A 77 -49.24 16.06 32.19
N ASP A 78 -50.53 15.87 32.47
CA ASP A 78 -51.67 15.56 31.59
C ASP A 78 -51.89 16.57 30.45
N GLY A 79 -52.57 16.13 29.38
CA GLY A 79 -53.20 17.08 28.46
C GLY A 79 -53.65 16.51 27.12
N ASP A 80 -54.97 16.51 26.94
CA ASP A 80 -55.78 16.08 25.80
C ASP A 80 -55.66 16.95 24.51
N SER A 81 -56.11 16.35 23.40
CA SER A 81 -56.73 16.96 22.20
C SER A 81 -55.92 17.67 21.10
N ASP A 82 -56.32 17.28 19.88
CA ASP A 82 -56.57 18.10 18.69
C ASP A 82 -55.52 18.31 17.57
N ARG A 83 -55.84 17.65 16.45
CA ARG A 83 -55.68 18.00 15.03
C ARG A 83 -55.06 19.37 14.71
N LYS A 84 -54.01 19.35 13.87
CA LYS A 84 -53.96 19.88 12.49
C LYS A 84 -52.50 20.09 12.07
N ASN A 85 -52.02 19.32 11.09
CA ASN A 85 -50.90 19.74 10.25
C ASN A 85 -51.47 20.77 9.26
N PRO A 86 -50.79 21.88 8.91
CA PRO A 86 -49.66 21.75 7.97
C PRO A 86 -48.56 22.83 8.10
N LEU A 87 -47.38 22.50 7.55
CA LEU A 87 -46.33 23.44 7.12
C LEU A 87 -45.57 24.19 8.23
N THR A 88 -44.53 23.56 8.78
CA THR A 88 -43.37 24.30 9.33
C THR A 88 -42.13 23.45 9.18
N ALA A 89 -41.13 24.02 8.49
CA ALA A 89 -39.74 23.63 8.36
C ALA A 89 -39.33 22.25 8.92
N CYS A 90 -39.06 21.29 8.03
CA CYS A 90 -38.02 20.31 8.32
C CYS A 90 -36.64 21.01 8.21
N ASP A 91 -36.38 21.89 9.17
CA ASP A 91 -35.04 22.23 9.58
C ASP A 91 -34.44 20.94 10.17
N GLY A 92 -33.89 20.12 9.27
CA GLY A 92 -33.05 18.98 9.61
C GLY A 92 -31.74 19.52 10.17
N SER A 93 -31.80 20.14 11.34
CA SER A 93 -30.66 20.36 12.21
C SER A 93 -30.16 18.98 12.62
N MET A 94 -29.34 18.40 11.74
CA MET A 94 -28.44 17.33 12.09
C MET A 94 -27.50 17.92 13.14
N PRO A 95 -27.56 17.48 14.42
CA PRO A 95 -26.63 17.98 15.43
C PRO A 95 -25.23 17.67 14.92
N GLY A 96 -24.43 18.75 14.82
CA GLY A 96 -23.23 18.84 14.02
C GLY A 96 -22.43 17.55 14.00
N ARG A 97 -22.39 16.91 12.83
CA ARG A 97 -21.31 15.99 12.50
C ARG A 97 -20.05 16.83 12.57
N LYS A 98 -19.36 16.79 13.72
CA LYS A 98 -17.99 17.25 13.83
C LYS A 98 -17.25 16.42 12.80
N VAL A 99 -17.04 17.02 11.63
CA VAL A 99 -16.06 16.54 10.67
C VAL A 99 -14.76 16.73 11.42
N HIS A 100 -14.36 15.71 12.18
CA HIS A 100 -13.02 15.61 12.70
C HIS A 100 -12.15 15.59 11.46
N THR A 101 -11.62 16.76 11.12
CA THR A 101 -10.58 16.95 10.14
C THR A 101 -9.33 16.30 10.72
N SER A 102 -9.33 14.97 10.67
CA SER A 102 -8.23 14.12 11.08
C SER A 102 -7.02 14.63 10.32
N THR A 103 -6.11 15.27 11.04
CA THR A 103 -5.01 15.99 10.44
C THR A 103 -4.20 15.03 9.57
N PRO A 104 -3.86 15.43 8.32
CA PRO A 104 -3.14 14.55 7.41
C PRO A 104 -1.78 14.22 8.04
N ASN A 105 -1.57 12.94 8.34
CA ASN A 105 -0.34 12.50 8.97
C ASN A 105 0.81 12.58 7.94
N LEU A 106 1.71 13.55 8.12
CA LEU A 106 2.89 13.75 7.27
C LEU A 106 3.78 12.51 7.15
N VAL A 107 3.90 11.73 8.23
CA VAL A 107 4.69 10.49 8.23
C VAL A 107 4.04 9.44 7.33
N GLN A 108 2.70 9.33 7.33
CA GLN A 108 1.98 8.41 6.44
C GLN A 108 2.18 8.80 4.96
N GLN A 109 2.12 10.10 4.66
CA GLN A 109 2.33 10.61 3.31
C GLN A 109 3.78 10.43 2.85
N LEU A 110 4.75 10.64 3.74
CA LEU A 110 6.17 10.40 3.47
C LEU A 110 6.45 8.92 3.18
N VAL A 111 5.93 8.00 4.01
CA VAL A 111 6.14 6.55 3.82
C VAL A 111 5.52 6.08 2.51
N ARG A 112 4.29 6.52 2.19
CA ARG A 112 3.65 6.20 0.91
C ARG A 112 4.48 6.70 -0.28
N ALA A 113 4.93 7.96 -0.22
CA ALA A 113 5.79 8.53 -1.25
C ALA A 113 7.10 7.75 -1.40
N LEU A 114 7.76 7.37 -0.30
CA LEU A 114 8.99 6.58 -0.30
C LEU A 114 8.79 5.20 -0.93
N LEU A 115 7.72 4.48 -0.58
CA LEU A 115 7.41 3.18 -1.14
C LEU A 115 7.18 3.25 -2.66
N HIS A 116 6.51 4.30 -3.14
CA HIS A 116 6.32 4.51 -4.57
C HIS A 116 7.61 4.93 -5.29
N MET A 117 8.42 5.80 -4.70
CA MET A 117 9.71 6.19 -5.25
C MET A 117 10.64 4.98 -5.38
N LEU A 118 10.68 4.12 -4.37
CA LEU A 118 11.50 2.92 -4.39
C LEU A 118 11.01 1.92 -5.44
N GLN A 119 9.70 1.73 -5.59
CA GLN A 119 9.14 0.90 -6.66
C GLN A 119 9.54 1.40 -8.05
N PHE A 120 9.44 2.70 -8.29
CA PHE A 120 9.84 3.30 -9.57
C PHE A 120 11.34 3.13 -9.82
N ALA A 121 12.17 3.41 -8.81
CA ALA A 121 13.62 3.25 -8.90
C ALA A 121 14.02 1.81 -9.24
N VAL A 122 13.47 0.82 -8.53
CA VAL A 122 13.77 -0.59 -8.77
C VAL A 122 13.27 -1.04 -10.14
N ALA A 123 12.07 -0.62 -10.57
CA ALA A 123 11.55 -0.93 -11.90
C ALA A 123 12.41 -0.33 -13.01
N TYR A 124 12.92 0.89 -12.82
CA TYR A 124 13.81 1.55 -13.76
C TYR A 124 15.15 0.81 -13.90
N ILE A 125 15.74 0.37 -12.79
CA ILE A 125 16.96 -0.45 -12.80
C ILE A 125 16.74 -1.74 -13.61
N ILE A 126 15.64 -2.48 -13.36
CA ILE A 126 15.30 -3.71 -14.11
C ILE A 126 15.15 -3.42 -15.60
N MET A 127 14.49 -2.31 -15.96
CA MET A 127 14.29 -1.96 -17.36
C MET A 127 15.61 -1.60 -18.06
N LEU A 128 16.51 -0.87 -17.39
CA LEU A 128 17.85 -0.60 -17.90
C LEU A 128 18.65 -1.89 -18.11
N LEU A 129 18.59 -2.82 -17.15
CA LEU A 129 19.20 -4.15 -17.24
C LEU A 129 18.64 -4.96 -18.42
N ALA A 130 17.34 -4.85 -18.70
CA ALA A 130 16.72 -5.50 -19.87
C ALA A 130 17.20 -4.88 -21.20
N MET A 131 17.33 -3.55 -21.26
CA MET A 131 17.84 -2.82 -22.43
C MET A 131 19.32 -3.05 -22.72
N TYR A 132 20.08 -3.60 -21.76
CA TYR A 132 21.47 -4.03 -22.00
C TYR A 132 21.57 -5.26 -22.94
N PHE A 133 20.43 -5.90 -23.27
CA PHE A 133 20.33 -7.02 -24.23
C PHE A 133 21.30 -8.18 -23.96
N ASN A 134 21.67 -8.41 -22.70
CA ASN A 134 22.45 -9.59 -22.31
C ASN A 134 21.51 -10.74 -21.95
N GLY A 135 21.66 -11.86 -22.64
CA GLY A 135 20.73 -12.97 -22.55
C GLY A 135 20.61 -13.59 -21.17
N TYR A 136 21.72 -13.67 -20.44
CA TYR A 136 21.72 -14.25 -19.10
C TYR A 136 20.88 -13.42 -18.12
N ILE A 137 21.01 -12.09 -18.18
CA ILE A 137 20.24 -11.18 -17.32
C ILE A 137 18.74 -11.24 -17.67
N ILE A 138 18.39 -11.24 -18.96
CA ILE A 138 17.01 -11.34 -19.41
C ILE A 138 16.38 -12.67 -18.95
N ILE A 139 17.11 -13.78 -19.10
CA ILE A 139 16.65 -15.09 -18.62
C ILE A 139 16.45 -15.08 -17.11
N CYS A 140 17.33 -14.46 -16.33
CA CYS A 140 17.16 -14.32 -14.88
C CYS A 140 15.93 -13.49 -14.49
N ILE A 141 15.61 -12.43 -15.24
CA ILE A 141 14.39 -11.62 -15.00
C ILE A 141 13.14 -12.46 -15.27
N VAL A 142 13.12 -13.21 -16.39
CA VAL A 142 11.98 -14.03 -16.80
C VAL A 142 11.80 -15.26 -15.91
N SER A 143 12.91 -15.89 -15.51
CA SER A 143 12.92 -17.07 -14.63
C SER A 143 12.71 -16.72 -13.16
N SER A 144 12.85 -15.44 -12.77
CA SER A 144 12.60 -15.00 -11.41
C SER A 144 11.19 -15.41 -11.01
N PRO A 145 11.03 -16.18 -9.91
CA PRO A 145 9.73 -16.64 -9.49
C PRO A 145 8.88 -15.41 -9.21
N ARG A 146 7.83 -15.21 -10.03
CA ARG A 146 6.74 -14.32 -9.62
C ARG A 146 6.19 -14.96 -8.36
N PRO A 147 6.23 -14.29 -7.20
CA PRO A 147 5.62 -14.84 -6.03
C PRO A 147 4.11 -14.83 -6.29
N SER A 148 3.60 -15.89 -6.92
CA SER A 148 2.20 -16.23 -6.89
C SER A 148 1.86 -16.36 -5.42
N LEU A 149 1.01 -15.46 -4.92
CA LEU A 149 0.45 -15.54 -3.60
C LEU A 149 -0.24 -16.91 -3.42
N LYS A 150 0.52 -17.90 -2.99
CA LYS A 150 0.09 -18.90 -2.01
C LYS A 150 0.79 -18.59 -0.70
N LEU A 151 0.63 -17.35 -0.22
CA LEU A 151 0.55 -17.14 1.23
C LEU A 151 -0.94 -17.21 1.58
N SER A 152 -1.46 -18.43 1.49
CA SER A 152 -2.59 -18.85 2.31
C SER A 152 -2.06 -18.93 3.74
N ASN A 153 -2.76 -18.33 4.70
CA ASN A 153 -2.63 -18.53 6.15
C ASN A 153 -1.43 -17.86 6.85
N GLY A 154 -1.58 -16.59 7.21
CA GLY A 154 -0.66 -15.94 8.15
C GLY A 154 -1.14 -14.61 8.74
N MET A 155 -2.11 -13.95 8.11
CA MET A 155 -2.72 -12.72 8.62
C MET A 155 -4.21 -12.91 8.93
N LEU A 156 -4.51 -14.05 9.58
CA LEU A 156 -5.81 -14.42 10.14
C LEU A 156 -5.65 -15.00 11.57
N ILE A 157 -4.67 -14.49 12.31
CA ILE A 157 -4.45 -14.70 13.75
C ILE A 157 -4.11 -13.28 14.25
N GLU A 158 -4.85 -12.51 15.03
CA GLU A 158 -6.02 -12.64 15.90
C GLU A 158 -6.95 -11.45 15.60
N CYS A 159 -8.22 -11.69 15.34
CA CYS A 159 -9.33 -10.76 15.61
C CYS A 159 -10.59 -11.62 15.51
N HIS A 160 -10.84 -12.42 16.54
CA HIS A 160 -12.15 -13.02 16.81
C HIS A 160 -12.70 -12.33 18.07
N PRO A 161 -14.04 -12.15 18.16
CA PRO A 161 -14.72 -11.06 18.85
C PRO A 161 -14.69 -11.15 20.38
#